data_AF-A0A352NPS8-F1
#
_entry.id   AF-A0A352NPS8-F1
#
_cell.length_a   1.000
_cell.length_b   1.000
_cell.length_c   1.000
_cell.angle_alpha   90.00
_cell.angle_beta   90.00
_cell.angle_gamma   90.00
#
_symmetry.space_group_name_H-M   'P 1'
#
loop_
_entity.id
_entity.type
_entity.pdbx_description
1 polymer ?
#
loop_
_entity_poly.entity_id
_entity_poly.type
_entity_poly.pdbx_seq_one_letter_code
_entity_poly.pdbx_strand_id
1 'polypeptide(L)'
;MDCAKAPLAQFEEKYPYELRPRAALELCEAWSRGTVKMPAAKRAILDAHAVAKEIDDGVYGALCHAIGHAGATVHVETHALGLPFYELTALVLKFGKGEYQRPVCEKIEYYCHRLIYWQENTDKLDFKWARFLIDDNRPNKEKLLSEKKRV
;
A
#
# COMPACT_ATOMS: atom_id res chain seq x y z
N MET A 1 -1.42 2.81 7.59
CA MET A 1 -1.32 1.79 6.52
C MET A 1 -2.20 0.58 6.84
N ASP A 2 -3.48 0.82 7.14
CA ASP A 2 -4.33 -0.23 7.72
C ASP A 2 -4.59 -1.42 6.77
N CYS A 3 -4.93 -1.13 5.51
CA CYS A 3 -5.22 -2.18 4.52
C CYS A 3 -4.01 -3.05 4.16
N ALA A 4 -2.78 -2.61 4.47
CA ALA A 4 -1.56 -3.39 4.20
C ALA A 4 -1.32 -4.53 5.21
N LYS A 5 -2.01 -4.49 6.37
CA LYS A 5 -1.84 -5.50 7.43
C LYS A 5 -2.21 -6.90 6.97
N ALA A 6 -3.30 -7.04 6.23
CA ALA A 6 -3.77 -8.33 5.73
C ALA A 6 -2.79 -8.97 4.72
N PRO A 7 -2.37 -8.27 3.64
CA PRO A 7 -1.34 -8.81 2.74
C PRO A 7 0.02 -9.04 3.42
N LEU A 8 0.42 -8.22 4.41
CA LEU A 8 1.62 -8.49 5.19
C LEU A 8 1.48 -9.79 6.00
N ALA A 9 0.39 -9.97 6.74
CA ALA A 9 0.16 -11.17 7.54
C ALA A 9 0.13 -12.43 6.66
N GLN A 10 -0.52 -12.36 5.51
CA GLN A 10 -0.51 -13.46 4.53
C GLN A 10 0.91 -13.75 4.04
N PHE A 11 1.70 -12.71 3.73
CA PHE A 11 3.07 -12.89 3.27
C PHE A 11 3.94 -13.58 4.34
N GLU A 12 3.84 -13.13 5.58
CA GLU A 12 4.63 -13.63 6.72
C GLU A 12 4.26 -15.05 7.14
N GLU A 13 3.00 -15.45 6.93
CA GLU A 13 2.58 -16.84 7.15
C GLU A 13 3.39 -17.82 6.29
N LYS A 14 3.73 -17.43 5.05
CA LYS A 14 4.54 -18.27 4.16
C LYS A 14 6.05 -18.01 4.28
N TYR A 15 6.45 -16.75 4.41
CA TYR A 15 7.85 -16.32 4.46
C TYR A 15 8.17 -15.59 5.78
N PRO A 16 8.13 -16.28 6.94
CA PRO A 16 8.24 -15.65 8.26
C PRO A 16 9.61 -15.01 8.53
N TYR A 17 10.65 -15.41 7.79
CA TYR A 17 12.01 -14.89 7.93
C TYR A 17 12.37 -13.82 6.88
N GLU A 18 11.49 -13.55 5.92
CA GLU A 18 11.68 -12.47 4.95
C GLU A 18 11.11 -11.16 5.52
N LEU A 19 11.96 -10.43 6.24
CA LEU A 19 11.54 -9.27 7.05
C LEU A 19 11.43 -7.97 6.24
N ARG A 20 11.90 -7.93 4.99
CA ARG A 20 11.94 -6.68 4.18
C ARG A 20 10.55 -6.07 3.96
N PRO A 21 9.46 -6.81 3.68
CA PRO A 21 8.12 -6.22 3.54
C PRO A 21 7.60 -5.59 4.83
N ARG A 22 7.83 -6.22 6.00
CA ARG A 22 7.50 -5.63 7.31
C ARG A 22 8.29 -4.35 7.55
N ALA A 23 9.61 -4.41 7.37
CA ALA A 23 10.49 -3.27 7.56
C ALA A 23 10.10 -2.07 6.68
N ALA A 24 9.62 -2.33 5.45
CA ALA A 24 9.08 -1.29 4.58
C ALA A 24 7.87 -0.58 5.20
N LEU A 25 6.87 -1.30 5.72
CA LEU A 25 5.71 -0.66 6.37
C LEU A 25 6.10 0.09 7.65
N GLU A 26 6.95 -0.51 8.48
CA GLU A 26 7.39 0.10 9.75
C GLU A 26 8.17 1.40 9.52
N LEU A 27 9.12 1.41 8.58
CA LEU A 27 9.89 2.61 8.23
C LEU A 27 9.03 3.67 7.52
N CYS A 28 8.06 3.26 6.70
CA CYS A 28 7.15 4.22 6.10
C CYS A 28 6.17 4.80 7.12
N GLU A 29 5.73 4.02 8.12
CA GLU A 29 4.95 4.55 9.24
C GLU A 29 5.78 5.55 10.05
N ALA A 30 7.01 5.19 10.42
CA ALA A 30 7.94 6.10 11.08
C ALA A 30 8.18 7.39 10.26
N TRP A 31 8.34 7.26 8.94
CA TRP A 31 8.51 8.40 8.04
C TRP A 31 7.25 9.28 8.00
N SER A 32 6.06 8.68 7.96
CA SER A 32 4.79 9.40 8.01
C SER A 32 4.60 10.17 9.32
N ARG A 33 5.21 9.72 10.41
CA ARG A 33 5.26 10.40 11.71
C ARG A 33 6.43 11.39 11.83
N GLY A 34 7.30 11.47 10.82
CA GLY A 34 8.46 12.36 10.78
C GLY A 34 9.62 11.93 11.68
N THR A 35 9.61 10.69 12.18
CA THR A 35 10.66 10.16 13.07
C THR A 35 11.88 9.65 12.30
N VAL A 36 11.71 9.28 11.03
CA VAL A 36 12.82 8.99 10.09
C VAL A 36 12.70 9.83 8.82
N LYS A 37 13.79 9.90 8.05
CA LYS A 37 13.85 10.63 6.78
C LYS A 37 13.48 9.72 5.61
N MET A 38 12.98 10.33 4.53
CA MET A 38 12.61 9.64 3.28
C MET A 38 13.64 8.60 2.79
N PRO A 39 14.97 8.86 2.77
CA PRO A 39 15.91 7.86 2.23
C PRO A 39 15.86 6.50 2.92
N ALA A 40 15.59 6.45 4.23
CA ALA A 40 15.46 5.20 4.98
C ALA A 40 14.21 4.42 4.55
N ALA A 41 13.05 5.09 4.51
CA ALA A 41 11.80 4.48 4.03
C ALA A 41 11.88 4.07 2.56
N LYS A 42 12.47 4.92 1.70
CA LYS A 42 12.67 4.63 0.28
C LYS A 42 13.55 3.40 0.08
N ARG A 43 14.64 3.26 0.83
CA ARG A 43 15.48 2.05 0.77
C ARG A 43 14.66 0.81 1.11
N ALA A 44 13.93 0.83 2.21
CA ALA A 44 13.10 -0.31 2.63
C ALA A 44 11.98 -0.66 1.64
N ILE A 45 11.33 0.34 1.02
CA ILE A 45 10.38 0.11 -0.08
C ILE A 45 11.05 -0.61 -1.25
N LEU A 46 12.24 -0.14 -1.67
CA LEU A 46 12.98 -0.77 -2.76
C LEU A 46 13.41 -2.19 -2.40
N ASP A 47 13.80 -2.43 -1.16
CA ASP A 47 14.18 -3.76 -0.67
C ASP A 47 12.96 -4.70 -0.67
N ALA A 48 11.78 -4.24 -0.28
CA ALA A 48 10.54 -5.00 -0.40
C ALA A 48 10.17 -5.31 -1.86
N HIS A 49 10.39 -4.38 -2.79
CA HIS A 49 10.23 -4.66 -4.22
C HIS A 49 11.29 -5.61 -4.79
N ALA A 50 12.51 -5.62 -4.22
CA ALA A 50 13.55 -6.57 -4.62
C ALA A 50 13.15 -8.01 -4.28
N VAL A 51 12.52 -8.24 -3.12
CA VAL A 51 11.97 -9.55 -2.73
C VAL A 51 11.11 -10.13 -3.84
N ALA A 52 10.22 -9.33 -4.45
CA ALA A 52 9.32 -9.79 -5.50
C ALA A 52 10.02 -10.35 -6.74
N LYS A 53 11.29 -10.01 -6.95
CA LYS A 53 12.13 -10.52 -8.04
C LYS A 53 13.01 -11.70 -7.62
N GLU A 54 13.23 -11.85 -6.33
CA GLU A 54 14.10 -12.87 -5.74
C GLU A 54 13.34 -14.14 -5.38
N ILE A 55 12.07 -14.02 -4.97
CA ILE A 55 11.21 -15.17 -4.66
C ILE A 55 10.60 -15.73 -5.95
N ASP A 56 10.74 -17.05 -6.15
CA ASP A 56 10.11 -17.77 -7.26
C ASP A 56 8.66 -18.13 -6.92
N ASP A 57 7.86 -17.11 -6.64
CA ASP A 57 6.46 -17.25 -6.24
C ASP A 57 5.65 -16.03 -6.66
N GLY A 58 4.92 -16.16 -7.77
CA GLY A 58 4.17 -15.04 -8.34
C GLY A 58 3.11 -14.44 -7.41
N VAL A 59 2.44 -15.27 -6.59
CA VAL A 59 1.41 -14.79 -5.65
C VAL A 59 2.06 -13.88 -4.61
N TYR A 60 3.15 -14.34 -4.01
CA TYR A 60 3.81 -13.63 -2.92
C TYR A 60 4.70 -12.49 -3.43
N GLY A 61 5.23 -12.59 -4.64
CA GLY A 61 5.90 -11.47 -5.32
C GLY A 61 4.92 -10.32 -5.59
N ALA A 62 3.69 -10.62 -5.99
CA ALA A 62 2.63 -9.62 -6.09
C ALA A 62 2.29 -9.02 -4.71
N LEU A 63 2.21 -9.81 -3.64
CA LEU A 63 2.03 -9.26 -2.28
C LEU A 63 3.18 -8.32 -1.87
N CYS A 64 4.43 -8.65 -2.17
CA CYS A 64 5.57 -7.75 -1.93
C CYS A 64 5.43 -6.40 -2.65
N HIS A 65 5.02 -6.41 -3.92
CA HIS A 65 4.73 -5.18 -4.65
C HIS A 65 3.59 -4.38 -3.99
N ALA A 66 2.51 -5.06 -3.58
CA ALA A 66 1.38 -4.44 -2.91
C ALA A 66 1.81 -3.74 -1.61
N ILE A 67 2.60 -4.41 -0.77
CA ILE A 67 3.12 -3.89 0.50
C ILE A 67 4.07 -2.71 0.26
N GLY A 68 4.99 -2.82 -0.72
CA GLY A 68 5.89 -1.73 -1.08
C GLY A 68 5.14 -0.48 -1.54
N HIS A 69 4.09 -0.64 -2.36
CA HIS A 69 3.23 0.46 -2.80
C HIS A 69 2.42 1.08 -1.66
N ALA A 70 1.92 0.27 -0.73
CA ALA A 70 1.27 0.78 0.47
C ALA A 70 2.21 1.69 1.28
N GLY A 71 3.47 1.28 1.44
CA GLY A 71 4.54 2.11 2.03
C GLY A 71 4.78 3.41 1.27
N ALA A 72 4.93 3.29 -0.05
CA ALA A 72 5.23 4.39 -0.97
C ALA A 72 4.14 5.47 -1.04
N THR A 73 2.92 5.19 -0.56
CA THR A 73 1.84 6.18 -0.46
C THR A 73 2.22 7.40 0.39
N VAL A 74 3.14 7.22 1.35
CA VAL A 74 3.70 8.34 2.15
C VAL A 74 4.49 9.30 1.28
N HIS A 75 5.06 8.83 0.16
CA HIS A 75 5.81 9.69 -0.76
C HIS A 75 4.90 10.58 -1.58
N VAL A 76 3.93 9.95 -2.26
CA VAL A 76 2.95 10.58 -3.15
C VAL A 76 1.68 9.73 -3.23
N GLU A 77 0.54 10.40 -3.38
CA GLU A 77 -0.80 9.80 -3.36
C GLU A 77 -1.04 8.78 -4.48
N THR A 78 -0.36 8.92 -5.62
CA THR A 78 -0.53 8.03 -6.78
C THR A 78 -0.07 6.59 -6.51
N HIS A 79 0.80 6.37 -5.52
CA HIS A 79 1.19 5.03 -5.10
C HIS A 79 0.08 4.26 -4.38
N ALA A 80 -0.96 4.95 -3.87
CA ALA A 80 -2.04 4.31 -3.11
C ALA A 80 -2.77 3.22 -3.89
N LEU A 81 -2.93 3.38 -5.21
CA LEU A 81 -3.55 2.38 -6.09
C LEU A 81 -2.70 1.13 -6.29
N GLY A 82 -1.40 1.19 -6.01
CA GLY A 82 -0.52 0.03 -6.17
C GLY A 82 -0.84 -1.09 -5.19
N LEU A 83 -1.25 -0.78 -3.95
CA LEU A 83 -1.67 -1.78 -2.97
C LEU A 83 -2.84 -2.65 -3.51
N PRO A 84 -4.01 -2.09 -3.86
CA PRO A 84 -5.11 -2.90 -4.38
C PRO A 84 -4.74 -3.58 -5.69
N PHE A 85 -4.03 -2.92 -6.62
CA PHE A 85 -3.70 -3.55 -7.91
C PHE A 85 -2.86 -4.82 -7.75
N TYR A 86 -1.84 -4.79 -6.90
CA TYR A 86 -0.96 -5.94 -6.72
C TYR A 86 -1.55 -7.00 -5.78
N GLU A 87 -2.32 -6.62 -4.76
CA GLU A 87 -3.03 -7.63 -3.95
C GLU A 87 -4.10 -8.36 -4.78
N LEU A 88 -4.85 -7.64 -5.63
CA LEU A 88 -5.80 -8.26 -6.56
C LEU A 88 -5.08 -9.15 -7.57
N THR A 89 -3.89 -8.75 -8.04
CA THR A 89 -3.03 -9.61 -8.87
C THR A 89 -2.66 -10.90 -8.14
N ALA A 90 -2.28 -10.80 -6.85
CA ALA A 90 -1.99 -11.97 -6.02
C ALA A 90 -3.20 -12.91 -5.90
N LEU A 91 -4.42 -12.36 -5.75
CA LEU A 91 -5.65 -13.17 -5.74
C LEU A 91 -5.91 -13.86 -7.08
N VAL A 92 -5.76 -13.15 -8.21
CA VAL A 92 -5.91 -13.76 -9.54
C VAL A 92 -4.92 -14.90 -9.75
N LEU A 93 -3.66 -14.72 -9.32
CA LEU A 93 -2.64 -15.78 -9.39
C LEU A 93 -2.96 -16.96 -8.47
N LYS A 94 -3.49 -16.70 -7.27
CA LYS A 94 -3.84 -17.73 -6.28
C LYS A 94 -5.02 -18.60 -6.70
N PHE A 95 -6.08 -17.99 -7.24
CA PHE A 95 -7.33 -18.68 -7.60
C PHE A 95 -7.39 -19.10 -9.07
N GLY A 96 -6.53 -18.52 -9.93
CA GLY A 96 -6.53 -18.77 -11.36
C GLY A 96 -7.71 -18.12 -12.09
N LYS A 97 -7.67 -18.14 -13.42
CA LYS A 97 -8.65 -17.43 -14.29
C LYS A 97 -10.10 -17.92 -14.17
N GLY A 98 -10.32 -19.10 -13.59
CA GLY A 98 -11.67 -19.69 -13.46
C GLY A 98 -12.43 -19.26 -12.20
N GLU A 99 -11.72 -18.96 -11.11
CA GLU A 99 -12.31 -18.83 -9.76
C GLU A 99 -11.97 -17.49 -9.09
N TYR A 100 -11.23 -16.59 -9.77
CA TYR A 100 -10.76 -15.34 -9.16
C TYR A 100 -11.87 -14.29 -8.95
N GLN A 101 -12.96 -14.36 -9.71
CA GLN A 101 -13.94 -13.28 -9.81
C GLN A 101 -14.52 -12.94 -8.44
N ARG A 102 -14.97 -13.96 -7.70
CA ARG A 102 -15.54 -13.79 -6.36
C ARG A 102 -14.54 -13.17 -5.37
N PRO A 103 -13.34 -13.75 -5.11
CA PRO A 103 -12.40 -13.18 -4.15
C PRO A 103 -11.89 -11.79 -4.56
N VAL A 104 -11.78 -11.50 -5.86
CA VAL A 104 -11.43 -10.16 -6.35
C VAL A 104 -12.54 -9.16 -6.09
N CYS A 105 -13.80 -9.48 -6.39
CA CYS A 105 -14.94 -8.61 -6.11
C CYS A 105 -15.07 -8.31 -4.61
N GLU A 106 -15.01 -9.33 -3.76
CA GLU A 106 -15.07 -9.18 -2.30
C GLU A 106 -13.92 -8.29 -1.80
N LYS A 107 -12.72 -8.42 -2.37
CA LYS A 107 -11.58 -7.58 -2.01
C LYS A 107 -11.73 -6.13 -2.49
N ILE A 108 -12.29 -5.89 -3.68
CA ILE A 108 -12.59 -4.54 -4.16
C ILE A 108 -13.61 -3.86 -3.25
N GLU A 109 -14.69 -4.56 -2.88
CA GLU A 109 -15.70 -4.04 -1.94
C GLU A 109 -15.08 -3.69 -0.59
N TYR A 110 -14.20 -4.56 -0.06
CA TYR A 110 -13.42 -4.26 1.14
C TYR A 110 -12.63 -2.94 1.01
N TYR A 111 -11.90 -2.75 -0.09
CA TYR A 111 -11.13 -1.52 -0.32
C TYR A 111 -12.01 -0.28 -0.39
N CYS A 112 -13.15 -0.35 -1.08
CA CYS A 112 -14.12 0.74 -1.14
C CYS A 112 -14.67 1.08 0.26
N HIS A 113 -15.02 0.08 1.06
CA HIS A 113 -15.47 0.29 2.43
C HIS A 113 -14.38 0.90 3.33
N ARG A 114 -13.12 0.45 3.22
CA ARG A 114 -12.01 1.04 3.99
C ARG A 114 -11.74 2.48 3.57
N LEU A 115 -11.89 2.80 2.28
CA LEU A 115 -11.72 4.17 1.78
C LEU A 115 -12.75 5.11 2.39
N ILE A 116 -14.04 4.75 2.33
CA ILE A 116 -15.14 5.52 2.93
C ILE A 116 -14.94 5.64 4.45
N TYR A 117 -14.61 4.53 5.12
CA TYR A 117 -14.33 4.55 6.55
C TYR A 117 -13.22 5.54 6.90
N TRP A 118 -12.06 5.48 6.23
CA TRP A 118 -10.95 6.38 6.56
C TRP A 118 -11.22 7.83 6.17
N GLN A 119 -12.02 8.09 5.15
CA GLN A 119 -12.49 9.45 4.83
C GLN A 119 -13.22 10.10 6.01
N GLU A 120 -13.96 9.33 6.81
CA GLU A 120 -14.75 9.83 7.94
C GLU A 120 -14.06 9.67 9.32
N ASN A 121 -12.93 8.97 9.38
CA ASN A 121 -12.30 8.57 10.64
C ASN A 121 -10.82 8.98 10.78
N THR A 122 -10.24 9.66 9.79
CA THR A 122 -8.85 10.13 9.83
C THR A 122 -8.59 11.09 10.99
N ASP A 123 -9.50 12.03 11.26
CA ASP A 123 -9.37 13.02 12.33
C ASP A 123 -9.56 12.44 13.75
N LYS A 124 -10.06 11.20 13.86
CA LYS A 124 -10.27 10.54 15.16
C LYS A 124 -8.99 9.94 15.73
N LEU A 125 -7.93 9.89 14.92
CA LEU A 125 -6.63 9.39 15.34
C LEU A 125 -5.78 10.55 15.83
N ASP A 126 -5.35 10.50 17.09
CA ASP A 126 -4.38 11.46 17.64
C ASP A 126 -2.97 11.13 17.12
N PHE A 127 -2.76 11.34 15.81
CA PHE A 127 -1.50 11.09 15.13
C PHE A 127 -0.76 12.39 14.84
N LYS A 128 0.48 12.45 15.32
CA LYS A 128 1.44 13.47 14.93
C LYS A 128 2.04 13.14 13.56
N TRP A 129 1.43 13.67 12.51
CA TRP A 129 1.93 13.53 11.14
C TRP A 129 3.17 14.37 10.87
N ALA A 130 4.00 13.92 9.95
CA ALA A 130 5.12 14.68 9.43
C ALA A 130 4.62 15.94 8.72
N ARG A 131 5.36 17.05 8.88
CA ARG A 131 4.96 18.36 8.34
C ARG A 131 4.64 18.35 6.83
N PHE A 132 5.31 17.50 6.05
CA PHE A 132 5.09 17.44 4.61
C PHE A 132 3.78 16.74 4.20
N LEU A 133 3.17 15.95 5.08
CA LEU A 133 1.88 15.29 4.83
C LEU A 133 0.68 16.20 5.14
N ILE A 134 0.88 17.18 6.02
CA ILE A 134 -0.16 18.17 6.39
C ILE A 134 0.02 19.49 5.63
N ASP A 135 0.91 19.54 4.64
CA ASP A 135 1.17 20.72 3.82
C ASP A 135 0.16 20.81 2.68
N ASP A 136 -1.03 21.36 2.96
CA ASP A 136 -2.10 21.55 1.99
C ASP A 136 -1.84 22.70 0.98
N ASN A 137 -0.69 23.38 1.06
CA ASN A 137 -0.34 24.45 0.13
C ASN A 137 0.00 23.92 -1.28
N ARG A 138 0.14 22.60 -1.43
CA ARG A 138 0.42 21.96 -2.72
C ARG A 138 -0.86 21.34 -3.25
N PRO A 139 -1.32 21.73 -4.45
CA PRO A 139 -2.52 21.15 -5.01
C PRO A 139 -2.29 19.67 -5.34
N ASN A 140 -3.26 18.83 -5.00
CA ASN A 140 -3.31 17.44 -5.44
C ASN A 140 -3.43 17.42 -6.98
N LYS A 141 -2.40 16.89 -7.65
CA LYS A 141 -2.32 16.94 -9.12
C LYS A 141 -3.36 16.04 -9.77
N GLU A 142 -3.65 14.89 -9.17
CA GLU A 142 -4.66 13.95 -9.67
C GLU A 142 -6.07 14.55 -9.58
N LYS A 143 -6.38 15.25 -8.48
CA LYS A 143 -7.63 15.98 -8.32
C LYS A 143 -7.79 17.02 -9.43
N LEU A 144 -6.78 17.87 -9.64
CA LEU A 144 -6.80 18.88 -10.71
C LEU A 144 -6.96 18.26 -12.11
N LEU A 145 -6.29 17.13 -12.38
CA LEU A 145 -6.44 16.41 -13.65
C LEU A 145 -7.84 15.85 -13.83
N SER A 146 -8.45 15.32 -12.76
CA SER A 146 -9.81 14.78 -12.79
C SER A 146 -10.85 15.87 -13.04
N GLU A 147 -10.67 17.05 -12.44
CA GLU A 147 -11.54 18.21 -12.61
C GLU A 147 -11.45 18.74 -14.05
N LYS A 148 -10.24 18.83 -14.62
CA LYS A 148 -10.05 19.22 -16.03
C LYS A 148 -10.69 18.27 -17.03
N LYS A 149 -10.75 16.96 -16.74
CA LYS A 149 -11.38 15.95 -17.60
C LYS A 149 -12.90 15.93 -17.51
N ARG A 150 -13.47 16.60 -16.49
CA ARG A 150 -14.92 16.72 -16.27
C ARG A 150 -15.54 17.95 -16.95
N VAL A 151 -14.71 18.84 -17.50
CA VAL A 151 -15.10 20.03 -18.29
C VAL A 151 -14.94 19.71 -19.77
#